data_AF-A0A0W0U4N1-F1
#
_entry.id   AF-A0A0W0U4N1-F1
#
_cell.length_a   1.000
_cell.length_b   1.000
_cell.length_c   1.000
_cell.angle_alpha   90.00
_cell.angle_beta   90.00
_cell.angle_gamma   90.00
#
_symmetry.space_group_name_H-M   'P 1'
#
loop_
_entity.id
_entity.type
_entity.pdbx_description
1 polymer ?
#
loop_
_entity_poly.entity_id
_entity_poly.type
_entity_poly.pdbx_seq_one_letter_code
_entity_poly.pdbx_strand_id
1 'polypeptide(L)'
;MASKMTLVYGGADDDIGFLISDTLVSFEKDHAGDNVRFNEKNHVLKIHILNGKIAVAFAGDIKPALKLINELKVIIDGNQLDIEAPEKLFQLYKNHKSAISTDCEFLILEMTDAGKKLAKINENEWNYCTRAYIGNSEEYKKLIRHPYKPPNTVLIQQPDGSFQEEPLIMTKGEIDFNEFSNAMEDFTHQLKSKTVGAICGCITRVVDAKPSGELEYLQAIESGISPEEGNFGYTYLSSNTGVRGIGIYYRAGKVGFLFIVGDSEFNRKEHAETLVQFIELAHKKYKLNLVGGLWGV
;
A
#
# COMPACT_ATOMS: atom_id res chain seq x y z
N MET A 1 -16.08 13.06 -5.12
CA MET A 1 -16.79 12.26 -4.08
C MET A 1 -15.77 12.10 -2.98
N ALA A 2 -16.00 12.64 -1.79
CA ALA A 2 -15.00 12.60 -0.73
C ALA A 2 -14.94 11.18 -0.12
N SER A 3 -13.75 10.57 -0.12
CA SER A 3 -13.50 9.32 0.62
C SER A 3 -13.29 9.66 2.09
N LYS A 4 -14.08 9.07 3.01
CA LYS A 4 -13.99 9.30 4.47
C LYS A 4 -13.06 8.34 5.21
N MET A 5 -12.74 7.18 4.65
CA MET A 5 -11.94 6.13 5.26
C MET A 5 -10.66 5.95 4.44
N THR A 6 -9.71 6.83 4.65
CA THR A 6 -8.35 6.59 4.19
C THR A 6 -7.41 6.98 5.28
N LEU A 7 -6.57 6.04 5.68
CA LEU A 7 -5.50 6.29 6.61
C LEU A 7 -4.22 5.73 6.02
N VAL A 8 -3.26 6.62 5.80
CA VAL A 8 -1.90 6.24 5.45
C VAL A 8 -0.99 6.70 6.56
N TYR A 9 -0.06 5.83 6.95
CA TYR A 9 1.03 6.14 7.87
C TYR A 9 2.37 5.97 7.17
N GLY A 10 3.32 6.84 7.49
CA GLY A 10 4.68 6.75 7.00
C GLY A 10 5.71 7.08 8.06
N GLY A 11 6.88 6.46 7.92
CA GLY A 11 8.08 6.74 8.71
C GLY A 11 9.32 6.76 7.83
N ALA A 12 10.25 7.65 8.13
CA ALA A 12 11.59 7.65 7.55
C ALA A 12 12.61 8.11 8.59
N ASP A 13 13.63 7.30 8.77
CA ASP A 13 14.85 7.63 9.50
C ASP A 13 16.07 7.02 8.80
N ASP A 14 17.25 7.09 9.42
CA ASP A 14 18.49 6.57 8.82
C ASP A 14 18.45 5.05 8.62
N ASP A 15 17.62 4.34 9.39
CA ASP A 15 17.55 2.89 9.40
C ASP A 15 16.48 2.33 8.44
N ILE A 16 15.28 2.91 8.40
CA ILE A 16 14.18 2.43 7.56
C ILE A 16 13.32 3.56 7.00
N GLY A 17 12.76 3.34 5.81
CA GLY A 17 11.75 4.17 5.18
C GLY A 17 10.56 3.31 4.79
N PHE A 18 9.36 3.66 5.26
CA PHE A 18 8.16 2.87 4.99
C PHE A 18 6.88 3.68 4.84
N LEU A 19 5.92 3.10 4.14
CA LEU A 19 4.54 3.56 4.01
C LEU A 19 3.58 2.38 4.22
N ILE A 20 2.52 2.60 4.98
CA ILE A 20 1.49 1.60 5.29
C ILE A 20 0.13 2.22 5.05
N SER A 21 -0.73 1.48 4.34
CA SER A 21 -2.08 1.93 4.01
C SER A 21 -3.03 0.77 3.89
N ASP A 22 -4.31 0.99 4.19
CA ASP A 22 -5.37 0.10 3.75
C ASP A 22 -5.64 0.28 2.23
N THR A 23 -6.38 -0.65 1.64
CA THR A 23 -6.81 -0.59 0.23
C THR A 23 -8.29 -0.19 0.05
N LEU A 24 -9.02 0.08 1.14
CA LEU A 24 -10.46 0.32 1.15
C LEU A 24 -10.82 1.74 0.70
N VAL A 25 -11.95 1.86 0.02
CA VAL A 25 -12.58 3.12 -0.37
C VAL A 25 -13.98 3.17 0.24
N SER A 26 -14.25 4.24 0.98
CA SER A 26 -15.59 4.53 1.51
C SER A 26 -16.26 5.65 0.73
N PHE A 27 -17.58 5.60 0.56
CA PHE A 27 -18.37 6.66 -0.07
C PHE A 27 -19.32 7.30 0.95
N GLU A 28 -19.59 8.61 0.84
CA GLU A 28 -20.42 9.35 1.81
C GLU A 28 -21.90 8.95 1.84
N LYS A 29 -22.38 8.27 0.81
CA LYS A 29 -23.73 7.69 0.77
C LYS A 29 -23.60 6.19 0.59
N ASP A 30 -23.90 5.43 1.63
CA ASP A 30 -24.32 4.05 1.45
C ASP A 30 -25.48 4.08 0.45
N HIS A 31 -25.35 3.38 -0.68
CA HIS A 31 -26.47 3.18 -1.58
C HIS A 31 -27.49 2.31 -0.85
N ALA A 32 -28.43 2.97 -0.17
CA ALA A 32 -29.58 2.32 0.46
C ALA A 32 -30.32 1.51 -0.61
N GLY A 33 -30.14 0.19 -0.59
CA GLY A 33 -30.72 -0.75 -1.56
C GLY A 33 -29.73 -1.74 -2.15
N ASP A 34 -28.42 -1.44 -2.14
CA ASP A 34 -27.40 -2.34 -2.64
C ASP A 34 -26.94 -3.29 -1.54
N ASN A 35 -27.58 -4.46 -1.47
CA ASN A 35 -27.07 -5.66 -0.79
C ASN A 35 -25.76 -6.19 -1.45
N VAL A 36 -24.85 -5.29 -1.85
CA VAL A 36 -23.66 -5.63 -2.63
C VAL A 36 -22.56 -6.01 -1.65
N ARG A 37 -22.60 -7.28 -1.24
CA ARG A 37 -21.60 -7.98 -0.41
C ARG A 37 -20.21 -8.10 -1.08
N PHE A 38 -19.96 -7.44 -2.21
CA PHE A 38 -18.66 -7.45 -2.87
C PHE A 38 -18.64 -6.30 -3.89
N ASN A 39 -18.44 -5.05 -3.45
CA ASN A 39 -18.34 -3.95 -4.40
C ASN A 39 -16.89 -3.75 -4.83
N GLU A 40 -16.54 -4.40 -5.94
CA GLU A 40 -15.27 -4.28 -6.66
C GLU A 40 -14.80 -2.83 -6.93
N LYS A 41 -15.71 -1.85 -6.84
CA LYS A 41 -15.42 -0.42 -7.01
C LYS A 41 -14.87 0.26 -5.75
N ASN A 42 -14.72 -0.48 -4.65
CA ASN A 42 -14.37 0.07 -3.34
C ASN A 42 -12.90 -0.13 -2.97
N HIS A 43 -12.01 -0.38 -3.93
CA HIS A 43 -10.59 -0.59 -3.62
C HIS A 43 -9.67 0.19 -4.54
N VAL A 44 -8.65 0.81 -3.96
CA VAL A 44 -7.64 1.57 -4.67
C VAL A 44 -6.27 1.34 -4.04
N LEU A 45 -5.24 1.28 -4.87
CA LEU A 45 -3.86 1.32 -4.41
C LEU A 45 -3.54 2.75 -3.98
N LYS A 46 -3.34 2.95 -2.69
CA LYS A 46 -3.12 4.29 -2.13
C LYS A 46 -1.65 4.70 -2.10
N ILE A 47 -0.74 3.72 -2.14
CA ILE A 47 0.71 3.93 -2.15
C ILE A 47 1.25 3.52 -3.52
N HIS A 48 1.84 4.47 -4.24
CA HIS A 48 2.35 4.33 -5.59
C HIS A 48 3.87 4.46 -5.59
N ILE A 49 4.59 3.35 -5.81
CA ILE A 49 6.04 3.37 -6.02
C ILE A 49 6.30 3.83 -7.46
N LEU A 50 6.65 5.10 -7.65
CA LEU A 50 6.79 5.71 -8.98
C LEU A 50 8.05 5.22 -9.70
N ASN A 51 9.12 5.00 -8.93
CA ASN A 51 10.35 4.32 -9.31
C ASN A 51 10.99 3.68 -8.07
N GLY A 52 12.15 3.02 -8.21
CA GLY A 52 12.83 2.36 -7.09
C GLY A 52 13.25 3.26 -5.92
N LYS A 53 13.17 4.59 -6.07
CA LYS A 53 13.60 5.57 -5.06
C LYS A 53 12.46 6.45 -4.53
N ILE A 54 11.32 6.53 -5.19
CA ILE A 54 10.25 7.48 -4.85
C ILE A 54 8.92 6.74 -4.79
N ALA A 55 8.26 6.82 -3.63
CA ALA A 55 6.88 6.40 -3.47
C ALA A 55 6.00 7.56 -2.99
N VAL A 56 4.79 7.63 -3.52
CA VAL A 56 3.78 8.63 -3.15
C VAL A 56 2.55 7.93 -2.63
N ALA A 57 2.10 8.33 -1.45
CA ALA A 57 0.82 7.92 -0.91
C ALA A 57 -0.16 9.08 -0.85
N PHE A 58 -1.45 8.80 -0.92
CA PHE A 58 -2.49 9.83 -0.87
C PHE A 58 -3.66 9.47 0.05
N ALA A 59 -4.35 10.51 0.51
CA ALA A 59 -5.64 10.46 1.16
C ALA A 59 -6.53 11.58 0.62
N GLY A 60 -7.85 11.36 0.52
CA GLY A 60 -8.80 12.35 0.00
C GLY A 60 -9.55 11.88 -1.25
N ASP A 61 -9.82 12.79 -2.19
CA ASP A 61 -10.50 12.45 -3.45
C ASP A 61 -9.55 11.69 -4.40
N ILE A 62 -9.96 10.48 -4.75
CA ILE A 62 -9.12 9.50 -5.46
C ILE A 62 -8.78 9.98 -6.87
N LYS A 63 -9.76 10.46 -7.64
CA LYS A 63 -9.51 10.77 -9.06
C LYS A 63 -8.49 11.89 -9.23
N PRO A 64 -8.59 13.00 -8.47
CA PRO A 64 -7.58 14.05 -8.55
C PRO A 64 -6.22 13.64 -8.00
N ALA A 65 -6.18 12.84 -6.93
CA ALA A 65 -4.93 12.31 -6.41
C ALA A 65 -4.20 11.44 -7.46
N LEU A 66 -4.90 10.49 -8.08
CA LEU A 66 -4.34 9.64 -9.14
C LEU A 66 -3.86 10.46 -10.35
N LYS A 67 -4.59 11.52 -10.72
CA LYS A 67 -4.17 12.43 -11.79
C LYS A 67 -2.82 13.10 -11.46
N LEU A 68 -2.70 13.68 -10.27
CA LEU A 68 -1.47 14.37 -9.83
C LEU A 68 -0.30 13.39 -9.72
N ILE A 69 -0.54 12.18 -9.21
CA ILE A 69 0.46 11.11 -9.12
C ILE A 69 0.95 10.69 -10.52
N ASN A 70 0.03 10.55 -11.48
CA ASN A 70 0.39 10.21 -12.85
C ASN A 70 1.20 11.33 -13.54
N GLU A 71 0.82 12.60 -13.35
CA GLU A 71 1.59 13.74 -13.86
C GLU A 71 3.01 13.78 -13.27
N LEU A 72 3.15 13.57 -11.95
CA LEU A 72 4.45 13.46 -11.30
C LEU A 72 5.25 12.28 -11.85
N LYS A 73 4.61 11.12 -12.05
CA LYS A 73 5.26 9.94 -12.64
C LYS A 73 5.83 10.23 -14.03
N VAL A 74 5.08 10.92 -14.89
CA VAL A 74 5.55 11.30 -16.24
C VAL A 74 6.79 12.19 -16.16
N ILE A 75 6.82 13.15 -15.21
CA ILE A 75 7.98 14.03 -14.98
C ILE A 75 9.20 13.22 -14.53
N ILE A 76 9.00 12.29 -13.58
CA ILE A 76 10.05 11.41 -13.07
C ILE A 76 10.61 10.52 -14.19
N ASP A 77 9.74 9.83 -14.93
CA ASP A 77 10.14 8.92 -16.00
C ASP A 77 10.83 9.65 -17.17
N GLY A 78 10.50 10.93 -17.37
CA GLY A 78 11.16 11.82 -18.33
C GLY A 78 12.54 12.33 -17.88
N ASN A 79 12.99 12.01 -16.65
CA ASN A 79 14.16 12.61 -16.00
C ASN A 79 14.10 14.15 -15.96
N GLN A 80 12.90 14.70 -15.77
CA GLN A 80 12.65 16.15 -15.78
C GLN A 80 12.48 16.73 -14.37
N LEU A 81 13.03 16.06 -13.35
CA LEU A 81 13.08 16.59 -11.99
C LEU A 81 14.15 17.68 -11.91
N ASP A 82 13.73 18.90 -12.17
CA ASP A 82 14.49 20.14 -11.94
C ASP A 82 14.54 20.52 -10.45
N ILE A 83 13.60 20.01 -9.67
CA ILE A 83 13.43 20.22 -8.22
C ILE A 83 13.09 18.89 -7.52
N GLU A 84 13.08 18.88 -6.18
CA GLU A 84 12.69 17.70 -5.38
C GLU A 84 11.22 17.29 -5.64
N ALA A 85 10.92 15.99 -5.54
CA ALA A 85 9.59 15.48 -5.87
C ALA A 85 8.46 16.06 -4.98
N PRO A 86 8.65 16.31 -3.67
CA PRO A 86 7.65 16.97 -2.83
C PRO A 86 7.27 18.36 -3.33
N GLU A 87 8.26 19.16 -3.71
CA GLU A 87 8.01 20.51 -4.22
C GLU A 87 7.27 20.46 -5.56
N LYS A 88 7.67 19.54 -6.45
CA LYS A 88 7.00 19.36 -7.74
C LYS A 88 5.54 18.95 -7.59
N LEU A 89 5.25 17.96 -6.73
CA LEU A 89 3.89 17.52 -6.46
C LEU A 89 3.04 18.65 -5.86
N PHE A 90 3.62 19.42 -4.94
CA PHE A 90 2.94 20.56 -4.33
C PHE A 90 2.62 21.66 -5.35
N GLN A 91 3.54 21.98 -6.27
CA GLN A 91 3.28 22.91 -7.37
C GLN A 91 2.16 22.40 -8.30
N LEU A 92 2.19 21.12 -8.69
CA LEU A 92 1.10 20.51 -9.47
C LEU A 92 -0.24 20.62 -8.73
N TYR A 93 -0.24 20.34 -7.42
CA TYR A 93 -1.44 20.42 -6.59
C TYR A 93 -2.00 21.85 -6.52
N LYS A 94 -1.14 22.87 -6.29
CA LYS A 94 -1.54 24.28 -6.28
C LYS A 94 -2.09 24.75 -7.62
N ASN A 95 -1.45 24.35 -8.72
CA ASN A 95 -1.89 24.71 -10.08
C ASN A 95 -3.27 24.14 -10.42
N HIS A 96 -3.61 23.00 -9.82
CA HIS A 96 -4.90 22.36 -10.00
C HIS A 96 -5.97 22.81 -9.00
N LYS A 97 -5.62 23.55 -7.92
CA LYS A 97 -6.55 23.91 -6.83
C LYS A 97 -7.76 24.72 -7.30
N SER A 98 -7.64 25.51 -8.38
CA SER A 98 -8.77 26.25 -8.96
C SER A 98 -9.74 25.39 -9.77
N ALA A 99 -9.27 24.25 -10.30
CA ALA A 99 -10.06 23.31 -11.09
C ALA A 99 -10.53 22.09 -10.26
N ILE A 100 -9.92 21.87 -9.11
CA ILE A 100 -10.09 20.69 -8.29
C ILE A 100 -10.38 21.14 -6.85
N SER A 101 -11.66 21.11 -6.48
CA SER A 101 -12.10 21.29 -5.10
C SER A 101 -11.77 20.04 -4.28
N THR A 102 -10.50 19.81 -3.92
CA THR A 102 -10.14 18.61 -3.16
C THR A 102 -9.20 18.83 -1.99
N ASP A 103 -9.70 18.35 -0.85
CA ASP A 103 -8.96 18.01 0.37
C ASP A 103 -8.14 16.73 0.10
N CYS A 104 -7.04 16.86 -0.64
CA CYS A 104 -6.08 15.77 -0.79
C CYS A 104 -4.86 16.05 0.09
N GLU A 105 -4.40 15.02 0.79
CA GLU A 105 -3.12 15.00 1.49
C GLU A 105 -2.22 13.95 0.85
N PHE A 106 -0.91 14.19 0.88
CA PHE A 106 0.08 13.25 0.35
C PHE A 106 1.22 13.02 1.33
N LEU A 107 1.78 11.81 1.26
CA LEU A 107 3.09 11.48 1.82
C LEU A 107 4.01 11.09 0.67
N ILE A 108 5.24 11.61 0.65
CA ILE A 108 6.27 11.17 -0.30
C ILE A 108 7.44 10.60 0.49
N LEU A 109 7.77 9.34 0.20
CA LEU A 109 8.97 8.68 0.69
C LEU A 109 10.03 8.69 -0.41
N GLU A 110 11.19 9.26 -0.12
CA GLU A 110 12.33 9.37 -1.04
C GLU A 110 13.56 8.67 -0.48
N MET A 111 14.17 7.83 -1.32
CA MET A 111 15.50 7.24 -1.13
C MET A 111 16.52 8.12 -1.85
N THR A 112 17.37 8.80 -1.09
CA THR A 112 18.45 9.62 -1.61
C THR A 112 19.81 9.05 -1.20
N ASP A 113 20.88 9.51 -1.86
CA ASP A 113 22.24 9.10 -1.48
C ASP A 113 22.61 9.59 -0.05
N ALA A 114 21.92 10.62 0.45
CA ALA A 114 22.08 11.14 1.80
C ALA A 114 21.22 10.40 2.85
N GLY A 115 20.37 9.46 2.43
CA GLY A 115 19.45 8.75 3.30
C GLY A 115 17.99 8.88 2.87
N LYS A 116 17.08 8.54 3.79
CA LYS A 116 15.65 8.42 3.55
C LYS A 116 14.95 9.68 4.05
N LYS A 117 13.99 10.18 3.26
CA LYS A 117 13.20 11.36 3.64
C LYS A 117 11.72 11.08 3.46
N LEU A 118 10.92 11.56 4.42
CA LEU A 118 9.46 11.55 4.32
C LEU A 118 8.96 12.99 4.30
N ALA A 119 8.26 13.37 3.24
CA ALA A 119 7.59 14.65 3.13
C ALA A 119 6.08 14.48 3.31
N LYS A 120 5.44 15.39 4.05
CA LYS A 120 3.99 15.53 4.11
C LYS A 120 3.58 16.75 3.31
N ILE A 121 2.53 16.60 2.49
CA ILE A 121 1.95 17.66 1.67
C ILE A 121 0.47 17.80 2.01
N ASN A 122 0.04 19.03 2.25
CA ASN A 122 -1.36 19.39 2.43
C ASN A 122 -1.74 20.57 1.54
N GLU A 123 -2.96 21.08 1.69
CA GLU A 123 -3.51 22.17 0.86
C GLU A 123 -2.76 23.51 0.96
N ASN A 124 -1.95 23.69 2.01
CA ASN A 124 -1.31 24.95 2.37
C ASN A 124 0.19 24.91 2.18
N GLU A 125 0.84 23.80 2.54
CA GLU A 125 2.29 23.66 2.56
C GLU A 125 2.76 22.22 2.34
N TRP A 126 4.08 22.06 2.24
CA TRP A 126 4.76 20.79 2.37
C TRP A 126 5.96 20.92 3.30
N ASN A 127 6.29 19.85 4.02
CA ASN A 127 7.43 19.82 4.93
C ASN A 127 7.98 18.39 5.07
N TYR A 128 9.29 18.29 5.33
CA TYR A 128 9.89 17.03 5.78
C TYR A 128 9.48 16.71 7.21
N CYS A 129 9.41 15.42 7.51
CA CYS A 129 9.07 14.86 8.81
C CYS A 129 9.72 13.48 8.95
N THR A 130 9.86 13.01 10.20
CA THR A 130 10.32 11.63 10.44
C THR A 130 9.17 10.64 10.45
N ARG A 131 7.97 11.11 10.82
CA ARG A 131 6.74 10.32 10.92
C ARG A 131 5.56 11.20 10.60
N ALA A 132 4.60 10.66 9.86
CA ALA A 132 3.36 11.35 9.57
C ALA A 132 2.22 10.37 9.26
N TYR A 133 1.01 10.85 9.46
CA TYR A 133 -0.19 10.24 8.90
C TYR A 133 -0.96 11.27 8.06
N ILE A 134 -1.76 10.77 7.12
CA ILE A 134 -2.70 11.54 6.32
C ILE A 134 -4.07 10.84 6.31
N GLY A 135 -5.14 11.64 6.17
CA GLY A 135 -6.51 11.15 6.18
C GLY A 135 -7.16 11.10 7.57
N ASN A 136 -7.82 10.01 7.91
CA ASN A 136 -8.75 9.98 9.05
C ASN A 136 -8.05 10.01 10.42
N SER A 137 -8.07 11.18 11.06
CA SER A 137 -7.45 11.39 12.37
C SER A 137 -8.07 10.58 13.52
N GLU A 138 -9.37 10.26 13.47
CA GLU A 138 -10.04 9.48 14.51
C GLU A 138 -9.67 7.99 14.41
N GLU A 139 -9.42 7.49 13.20
CA GLU A 139 -8.89 6.13 12.99
C GLU A 139 -7.44 6.04 13.46
N TYR A 140 -6.61 7.05 13.13
CA TYR A 140 -5.23 7.12 13.61
C TYR A 140 -5.14 7.05 15.15
N LYS A 141 -5.99 7.80 15.86
CA LYS A 141 -6.05 7.77 17.33
C LYS A 141 -6.41 6.40 17.92
N LYS A 142 -7.05 5.53 17.16
CA LYS A 142 -7.35 4.15 17.56
C LYS A 142 -6.16 3.22 17.34
N LEU A 143 -5.42 3.40 16.24
CA LEU A 143 -4.25 2.58 15.89
C LEU A 143 -3.14 2.66 16.95
N ILE A 144 -2.83 3.87 17.44
CA ILE A 144 -1.74 4.13 18.40
C ILE A 144 -1.90 3.46 19.79
N ARG A 145 -2.97 2.68 20.02
CA ARG A 145 -3.28 2.08 21.32
C ARG A 145 -2.75 0.65 21.51
N HIS A 146 -2.12 0.07 20.50
CA HIS A 146 -1.77 -1.36 20.47
C HIS A 146 -0.25 -1.52 20.34
N PRO A 147 0.52 -1.54 21.45
CA PRO A 147 1.97 -1.70 21.39
C PRO A 147 2.35 -3.09 20.87
N TYR A 148 3.33 -3.14 19.97
CA TYR A 148 3.83 -4.41 19.44
C TYR A 148 4.72 -5.08 20.47
N LYS A 149 4.53 -6.39 20.61
CA LYS A 149 5.43 -7.25 21.38
C LYS A 149 6.16 -8.14 20.38
N PRO A 150 7.39 -7.78 19.96
CA PRO A 150 8.15 -8.64 19.08
C PRO A 150 8.43 -10.00 19.72
N PRO A 151 8.63 -11.04 18.90
CA PRO A 151 9.25 -12.26 19.39
C PRO A 151 10.63 -11.92 19.96
N ASN A 152 11.02 -12.60 21.04
CA ASN A 152 12.33 -12.37 21.68
C ASN A 152 13.49 -13.00 20.89
N THR A 153 13.18 -13.95 19.99
CA THR A 153 14.17 -14.74 19.25
C THR A 153 13.75 -14.96 17.79
N VAL A 154 14.73 -15.20 16.93
CA VAL A 154 14.58 -15.67 15.55
C VAL A 154 15.27 -17.02 15.36
N LEU A 155 14.70 -17.84 14.49
CA LEU A 155 15.32 -19.11 14.05
C LEU A 155 16.17 -18.84 12.80
N ILE A 156 17.48 -19.03 12.91
CA ILE A 156 18.43 -18.91 11.81
C ILE A 156 18.79 -20.30 11.31
N GLN A 157 18.52 -20.56 10.03
CA GLN A 157 18.94 -21.80 9.40
C GLN A 157 20.45 -21.81 9.18
N GLN A 158 21.11 -22.83 9.70
CA GLN A 158 22.55 -23.06 9.60
C GLN A 158 22.90 -23.72 8.27
N PRO A 159 24.19 -23.69 7.84
CA PRO A 159 24.63 -24.32 6.59
C PRO A 159 24.37 -25.83 6.50
N ASP A 160 24.25 -26.51 7.64
CA ASP A 160 23.92 -27.94 7.74
C ASP A 160 22.40 -28.23 7.70
N GLY A 161 21.57 -27.18 7.56
CA GLY A 161 20.13 -27.24 7.53
C GLY A 161 19.45 -27.23 8.91
N SER A 162 20.20 -27.26 10.01
CA SER A 162 19.66 -27.11 11.37
C SER A 162 19.20 -25.67 11.65
N PHE A 163 18.45 -25.45 12.72
CA PHE A 163 18.01 -24.11 13.13
C PHE A 163 18.60 -23.76 14.50
N GLN A 164 19.07 -22.52 14.64
CA GLN A 164 19.55 -21.96 15.89
C GLN A 164 18.66 -20.77 16.29
N GLU A 165 18.27 -20.70 17.55
CA GLU A 165 17.61 -19.51 18.10
C GLU A 165 18.65 -18.43 18.44
N GLU A 166 18.43 -17.22 17.94
CA GLU A 166 19.22 -16.04 18.30
C GLU A 166 18.30 -14.91 18.77
N PRO A 167 18.75 -14.01 19.67
CA PRO A 167 17.97 -12.85 20.08
C PRO A 167 17.58 -11.98 18.89
N LEU A 168 16.29 -11.63 18.78
CA LEU A 168 15.84 -10.69 17.78
C LEU A 168 16.10 -9.26 18.26
N ILE A 169 17.07 -8.59 17.65
CA ILE A 169 17.35 -7.17 17.89
C ILE A 169 16.75 -6.38 16.73
N MET A 170 15.58 -5.79 16.95
CA MET A 170 14.99 -4.87 15.99
C MET A 170 15.38 -3.44 16.31
N THR A 171 15.51 -2.64 15.27
CA THR A 171 15.69 -1.20 15.40
C THR A 171 14.39 -0.50 15.83
N LYS A 172 14.49 0.78 16.20
CA LYS A 172 13.31 1.59 16.52
C LYS A 172 12.38 1.73 15.30
N GLY A 173 12.94 1.86 14.10
CA GLY A 173 12.18 1.95 12.86
C GLY A 173 11.44 0.66 12.54
N GLU A 174 12.10 -0.49 12.69
CA GLU A 174 11.48 -1.82 12.50
C GLU A 174 10.36 -2.09 13.51
N ILE A 175 10.52 -1.66 14.78
CA ILE A 175 9.44 -1.71 15.78
C ILE A 175 8.24 -0.89 15.31
N ASP A 176 8.46 0.36 14.90
CA ASP A 176 7.40 1.29 14.47
C ASP A 176 6.66 0.75 13.23
N PHE A 177 7.40 0.24 12.25
CA PHE A 177 6.83 -0.41 11.07
C PHE A 177 5.93 -1.60 11.44
N ASN A 178 6.37 -2.46 12.35
CA ASN A 178 5.60 -3.62 12.80
C ASN A 178 4.38 -3.21 13.62
N GLU A 179 4.50 -2.22 14.51
CA GLU A 179 3.38 -1.66 15.29
C GLU A 179 2.26 -1.18 14.39
N PHE A 180 2.58 -0.30 13.44
CA PHE A 180 1.58 0.27 12.56
C PHE A 180 1.06 -0.73 11.53
N SER A 181 1.89 -1.68 11.09
CA SER A 181 1.46 -2.76 10.19
C SER A 181 0.40 -3.63 10.87
N ASN A 182 0.67 -4.09 12.09
CA ASN A 182 -0.25 -4.95 12.83
C ASN A 182 -1.51 -4.19 13.24
N ALA A 183 -1.36 -2.94 13.70
CA ALA A 183 -2.51 -2.12 14.07
C ALA A 183 -3.43 -1.85 12.87
N MET A 184 -2.87 -1.56 11.68
CA MET A 184 -3.66 -1.34 10.46
C MET A 184 -4.39 -2.62 10.02
N GLU A 185 -3.75 -3.78 10.14
CA GLU A 185 -4.35 -5.08 9.85
C GLU A 185 -5.49 -5.42 10.83
N ASP A 186 -5.27 -5.23 12.13
CA ASP A 186 -6.31 -5.40 13.15
C ASP A 186 -7.50 -4.45 12.89
N PHE A 187 -7.21 -3.21 12.48
CA PHE A 187 -8.22 -2.23 12.15
C PHE A 187 -9.07 -2.66 10.95
N THR A 188 -8.45 -3.10 9.85
CA THR A 188 -9.19 -3.59 8.68
C THR A 188 -9.97 -4.87 9.00
N HIS A 189 -9.48 -5.71 9.91
CA HIS A 189 -10.21 -6.87 10.44
C HIS A 189 -11.43 -6.51 11.30
N GLN A 190 -11.40 -5.40 12.05
CA GLN A 190 -12.58 -4.96 12.83
C GLN A 190 -13.71 -4.43 11.94
N LEU A 191 -13.39 -3.96 10.73
CA LEU A 191 -14.36 -3.43 9.77
C LEU A 191 -15.19 -4.51 9.05
N LYS A 192 -14.93 -5.81 9.31
CA LYS A 192 -15.66 -6.99 8.78
C LYS A 192 -17.19 -6.91 8.78
N SER A 193 -17.80 -6.08 9.63
CA SER A 193 -19.25 -5.92 9.71
C SER A 193 -19.85 -5.03 8.61
N LYS A 194 -19.03 -4.26 7.88
CA LYS A 194 -19.50 -3.25 6.89
C LYS A 194 -19.09 -3.57 5.45
N THR A 195 -18.22 -4.55 5.26
CA THR A 195 -17.69 -4.97 3.96
C THR A 195 -17.56 -6.49 3.98
N VAL A 196 -17.94 -7.16 2.89
CA VAL A 196 -17.87 -8.63 2.78
C VAL A 196 -16.77 -9.00 1.79
N GLY A 197 -15.93 -9.98 2.15
CA GLY A 197 -14.85 -10.55 1.34
C GLY A 197 -13.42 -10.21 1.78
N ALA A 198 -12.45 -11.03 1.40
CA ALA A 198 -11.04 -10.99 1.84
C ALA A 198 -10.20 -9.85 1.25
N ILE A 199 -10.81 -8.83 0.64
CA ILE A 199 -10.13 -7.53 0.52
C ILE A 199 -10.24 -6.75 1.84
N CYS A 200 -11.15 -7.16 2.73
CA CYS A 200 -11.18 -6.76 4.13
C CYS A 200 -9.98 -7.41 4.85
N GLY A 201 -8.97 -6.63 5.20
CA GLY A 201 -7.70 -7.14 5.74
C GLY A 201 -6.50 -6.67 4.93
N CYS A 202 -6.68 -6.43 3.63
CA CYS A 202 -5.57 -6.08 2.75
C CYS A 202 -5.01 -4.70 3.06
N ILE A 203 -3.82 -4.70 3.64
CA ILE A 203 -2.99 -3.51 3.78
C ILE A 203 -1.82 -3.57 2.80
N THR A 204 -1.54 -2.45 2.16
CA THR A 204 -0.35 -2.23 1.35
C THR A 204 0.78 -1.77 2.27
N ARG A 205 1.90 -2.48 2.22
CA ARG A 205 3.14 -2.12 2.93
C ARG A 205 4.23 -1.87 1.89
N VAL A 206 4.87 -0.72 1.98
CA VAL A 206 6.06 -0.36 1.19
C VAL A 206 7.21 -0.12 2.13
N VAL A 207 8.38 -0.67 1.83
CA VAL A 207 9.61 -0.50 2.61
C VAL A 207 10.81 -0.31 1.68
N ASP A 208 11.88 0.30 2.18
CA ASP A 208 13.20 0.23 1.57
C ASP A 208 13.82 -1.17 1.75
N ALA A 209 13.74 -2.00 0.72
CA ALA A 209 14.22 -3.37 0.78
C ALA A 209 15.75 -3.40 0.76
N LYS A 210 16.36 -3.84 1.88
CA LYS A 210 17.82 -4.00 2.02
C LYS A 210 18.47 -4.77 0.85
N PRO A 211 17.90 -5.87 0.31
CA PRO A 211 18.54 -6.64 -0.77
C PRO A 211 18.63 -5.91 -2.11
N SER A 212 17.60 -5.13 -2.48
CA SER A 212 17.56 -4.42 -3.76
C SER A 212 18.09 -2.99 -3.65
N GLY A 213 18.07 -2.41 -2.45
CA GLY A 213 18.33 -0.98 -2.23
C GLY A 213 17.21 -0.08 -2.76
N GLU A 214 16.06 -0.65 -3.11
CA GLU A 214 14.91 0.05 -3.69
C GLU A 214 13.67 -0.03 -2.79
N LEU A 215 12.70 0.83 -3.04
CA LEU A 215 11.36 0.73 -2.48
C LEU A 215 10.61 -0.44 -3.10
N GLU A 216 10.00 -1.25 -2.24
CA GLU A 216 9.31 -2.48 -2.60
C GLU A 216 7.97 -2.64 -1.89
N TYR A 217 6.97 -3.15 -2.61
CA TYR A 217 5.76 -3.67 -1.99
C TYR A 217 6.07 -5.02 -1.33
N LEU A 218 5.70 -5.16 -0.06
CA LEU A 218 5.78 -6.45 0.63
C LEU A 218 4.67 -7.38 0.16
N GLN A 219 5.03 -8.65 0.03
CA GLN A 219 4.13 -9.74 -0.35
C GLN A 219 3.51 -10.34 0.90
N ALA A 220 2.33 -10.92 0.77
CA ALA A 220 1.65 -11.58 1.88
C ALA A 220 0.87 -12.81 1.38
N ILE A 221 0.74 -13.78 2.27
CA ILE A 221 -0.19 -14.90 2.11
C ILE A 221 -1.06 -14.90 3.35
N GLU A 222 -2.37 -14.83 3.17
CA GLU A 222 -3.31 -14.80 4.29
C GLU A 222 -4.42 -15.83 4.10
N SER A 223 -4.77 -16.48 5.21
CA SER A 223 -5.95 -17.36 5.28
C SER A 223 -7.23 -16.54 5.18
N GLY A 224 -8.29 -17.16 4.66
CA GLY A 224 -9.61 -16.55 4.62
C GLY A 224 -10.07 -16.27 6.04
N ILE A 225 -10.48 -15.03 6.30
CA ILE A 225 -10.91 -14.60 7.64
C ILE A 225 -12.43 -14.55 7.79
N SER A 226 -13.16 -14.84 6.70
CA SER A 226 -14.61 -14.99 6.69
C SER A 226 -15.02 -16.47 6.64
N PRO A 227 -16.10 -16.88 7.32
CA PRO A 227 -16.64 -18.24 7.23
C PRO A 227 -16.96 -18.67 5.80
N GLU A 228 -17.35 -17.73 4.93
CA GLU A 228 -17.69 -17.94 3.53
C GLU A 228 -16.48 -18.29 2.66
N GLU A 229 -15.26 -17.93 3.07
CA GLU A 229 -14.02 -18.19 2.34
C GLU A 229 -13.32 -19.48 2.74
N GLY A 230 -13.66 -20.02 3.91
CA GLY A 230 -12.96 -21.17 4.49
C GLY A 230 -11.44 -20.97 4.52
N ASN A 231 -10.68 -22.06 4.34
CA ASN A 231 -9.21 -22.04 4.39
C ASN A 231 -8.54 -21.55 3.09
N PHE A 232 -9.29 -21.09 2.08
CA PHE A 232 -8.73 -20.85 0.75
C PHE A 232 -7.95 -19.54 0.63
N GLY A 233 -8.29 -18.53 1.44
CA GLY A 233 -7.50 -17.30 1.60
C GLY A 233 -7.17 -16.54 0.31
N TYR A 234 -6.14 -15.72 0.38
CA TYR A 234 -5.65 -14.93 -0.74
C TYR A 234 -4.12 -14.87 -0.78
N THR A 235 -3.61 -14.51 -1.96
CA THR A 235 -2.18 -14.23 -2.18
C THR A 235 -2.04 -12.78 -2.63
N TYR A 236 -1.23 -12.03 -1.91
CA TYR A 236 -0.81 -10.68 -2.26
C TYR A 236 0.55 -10.74 -2.95
N LEU A 237 0.57 -10.32 -4.21
CA LEU A 237 1.70 -10.35 -5.12
C LEU A 237 2.16 -8.91 -5.39
N SER A 238 3.46 -8.74 -5.63
CA SER A 238 4.04 -7.46 -6.02
C SER A 238 4.74 -7.55 -7.36
N SER A 239 4.62 -6.49 -8.15
CA SER A 239 5.49 -6.20 -9.28
C SER A 239 6.41 -5.05 -8.86
N ASN A 240 7.58 -5.39 -8.32
CA ASN A 240 8.55 -4.42 -7.80
C ASN A 240 9.54 -3.92 -8.87
N THR A 241 9.45 -4.37 -10.12
CA THR A 241 10.33 -3.94 -11.22
C THR A 241 9.54 -3.69 -12.50
N GLY A 242 10.07 -2.87 -13.42
CA GLY A 242 9.38 -2.51 -14.65
C GLY A 242 8.09 -1.75 -14.38
N VAL A 243 6.95 -2.27 -14.88
CA VAL A 243 5.63 -1.73 -14.51
C VAL A 243 5.33 -2.13 -13.07
N ARG A 244 5.29 -1.14 -12.18
CA ARG A 244 5.04 -1.37 -10.76
C ARG A 244 3.55 -1.49 -10.46
N GLY A 245 3.23 -2.30 -9.45
CA GLY A 245 1.86 -2.55 -9.04
C GLY A 245 1.75 -3.76 -8.13
N ILE A 246 0.52 -4.11 -7.78
CA ILE A 246 0.21 -5.25 -6.92
C ILE A 246 -0.90 -6.09 -7.53
N GLY A 247 -0.95 -7.36 -7.15
CA GLY A 247 -2.01 -8.29 -7.52
C GLY A 247 -2.53 -9.02 -6.30
N ILE A 248 -3.84 -9.07 -6.11
CA ILE A 248 -4.46 -9.82 -5.01
C ILE A 248 -5.30 -10.91 -5.64
N TYR A 249 -4.97 -12.18 -5.40
CA TYR A 249 -5.67 -13.32 -5.99
C TYR A 249 -6.42 -14.14 -4.94
N TYR A 250 -7.72 -14.33 -5.17
CA TYR A 250 -8.63 -15.12 -4.33
C TYR A 250 -8.84 -16.50 -4.93
N ARG A 251 -8.36 -17.52 -4.21
CA ARG A 251 -8.36 -18.90 -4.71
C ARG A 251 -9.75 -19.51 -4.84
N ALA A 252 -10.59 -19.36 -3.82
CA ALA A 252 -11.95 -19.89 -3.85
C ALA A 252 -12.80 -19.22 -4.95
N GLY A 253 -12.62 -17.91 -5.14
CA GLY A 253 -13.37 -17.14 -6.13
C GLY A 253 -12.81 -17.20 -7.55
N LYS A 254 -11.62 -17.79 -7.76
CA LYS A 254 -10.91 -17.82 -9.05
C LYS A 254 -10.86 -16.44 -9.71
N VAL A 255 -10.61 -15.43 -8.89
CA VAL A 255 -10.68 -14.02 -9.26
C VAL A 255 -9.53 -13.29 -8.60
N GLY A 256 -8.93 -12.35 -9.31
CA GLY A 256 -7.93 -11.46 -8.75
C GLY A 256 -8.15 -10.02 -9.17
N PHE A 257 -7.50 -9.13 -8.42
CA PHE A 257 -7.54 -7.69 -8.59
C PHE A 257 -6.12 -7.19 -8.83
N LEU A 258 -5.96 -6.41 -9.89
CA LEU A 258 -4.70 -5.81 -10.28
C LEU A 258 -4.75 -4.30 -10.05
N PHE A 259 -3.74 -3.78 -9.39
CA PHE A 259 -3.60 -2.36 -9.14
C PHE A 259 -2.27 -1.89 -9.73
N ILE A 260 -2.33 -0.93 -10.65
CA ILE A 260 -1.17 -0.48 -11.43
C ILE A 260 -0.77 0.91 -10.95
N VAL A 261 0.52 1.14 -10.77
CA VAL A 261 1.04 2.44 -10.36
C VAL A 261 0.78 3.50 -11.44
N GLY A 262 0.25 4.67 -11.04
CA GLY A 262 -0.02 5.79 -11.93
C GLY A 262 -1.28 5.63 -12.79
N ASP A 263 -2.02 4.55 -12.59
CA ASP A 263 -3.25 4.30 -13.34
C ASP A 263 -4.40 5.20 -12.88
N SER A 264 -5.28 5.57 -13.80
CA SER A 264 -6.52 6.29 -13.49
C SER A 264 -7.64 5.37 -13.00
N GLU A 265 -7.55 4.08 -13.33
CA GLU A 265 -8.49 3.05 -12.86
C GLU A 265 -8.14 2.61 -11.43
N PHE A 266 -9.16 2.40 -10.60
CA PHE A 266 -8.94 2.06 -9.19
C PHE A 266 -8.31 0.67 -9.02
N ASN A 267 -8.79 -0.29 -9.81
CA ASN A 267 -8.29 -1.65 -9.92
C ASN A 267 -8.85 -2.31 -11.19
N ARG A 268 -8.30 -3.48 -11.55
CA ARG A 268 -8.83 -4.34 -12.62
C ARG A 268 -9.11 -5.72 -12.08
N LYS A 269 -10.36 -6.15 -12.23
CA LYS A 269 -10.80 -7.50 -11.88
C LYS A 269 -10.55 -8.44 -13.04
N GLU A 270 -9.94 -9.58 -12.75
CA GLU A 270 -9.61 -10.60 -13.73
C GLU A 270 -9.97 -11.99 -13.20
N HIS A 271 -10.54 -12.82 -14.05
CA HIS A 271 -10.84 -14.21 -13.73
C HIS A 271 -9.69 -15.11 -14.17
N ALA A 272 -9.30 -16.04 -13.30
CA ALA A 272 -8.24 -17.01 -13.56
C ALA A 272 -8.44 -18.27 -12.71
N GLU A 273 -8.36 -19.45 -13.34
CA GLU A 273 -8.59 -20.73 -12.64
C GLU A 273 -7.51 -21.05 -11.61
N THR A 274 -6.30 -20.50 -11.79
CA THR A 274 -5.17 -20.71 -10.90
C THR A 274 -4.38 -19.41 -10.71
N LEU A 275 -3.57 -19.39 -9.64
CA LEU A 275 -2.63 -18.30 -9.37
C LEU A 275 -1.62 -18.12 -10.51
N VAL A 276 -1.13 -19.21 -11.09
CA VAL A 276 -0.19 -19.17 -12.23
C VAL A 276 -0.83 -18.48 -13.44
N GLN A 277 -2.06 -18.87 -13.78
CA GLN A 277 -2.79 -18.21 -14.87
C GLN A 277 -3.05 -16.73 -14.60
N PHE A 278 -3.34 -16.36 -13.34
CA PHE A 278 -3.52 -14.96 -12.96
C PHE A 278 -2.22 -14.15 -13.18
N ILE A 279 -1.07 -14.68 -12.77
CA ILE A 279 0.25 -14.07 -12.96
C ILE A 279 0.56 -13.91 -14.46
N GLU A 280 0.36 -14.96 -15.25
CA GLU A 280 0.57 -14.93 -16.70
C GLU A 280 -0.33 -13.90 -17.40
N LEU A 281 -1.60 -13.83 -16.99
CA LEU A 281 -2.56 -12.86 -17.50
C LEU A 281 -2.12 -11.43 -17.17
N ALA A 282 -1.71 -11.18 -15.92
CA ALA A 282 -1.24 -9.87 -15.46
C ALA A 282 -0.02 -9.41 -16.27
N HIS A 283 0.94 -10.31 -16.51
CA HIS A 283 2.10 -10.02 -17.34
C HIS A 283 1.71 -9.76 -18.80
N LYS A 284 0.88 -10.62 -19.40
CA LYS A 284 0.50 -10.51 -20.81
C LYS A 284 -0.25 -9.21 -21.11
N LYS A 285 -1.28 -8.90 -20.32
CA LYS A 285 -2.16 -7.75 -20.52
C LYS A 285 -1.56 -6.44 -20.01
N TYR A 286 -0.90 -6.45 -18.87
CA TYR A 286 -0.53 -5.24 -18.13
C TYR A 286 0.98 -5.09 -17.87
N LYS A 287 1.79 -6.06 -18.32
CA LYS A 287 3.26 -6.07 -18.13
C LYS A 287 3.69 -6.09 -16.66
N LEU A 288 2.80 -6.51 -15.75
CA LEU A 288 3.12 -6.70 -14.34
C LEU A 288 3.90 -8.00 -14.16
N ASN A 289 5.08 -7.91 -13.55
CA ASN A 289 5.92 -9.06 -13.19
C ASN A 289 5.61 -9.46 -11.74
N LEU A 290 4.42 -10.01 -11.53
CA LEU A 290 3.95 -10.37 -10.19
C LEU A 290 4.77 -11.51 -9.59
N VAL A 291 5.31 -11.26 -8.39
CA VAL A 291 6.04 -12.22 -7.55
C VAL A 291 5.38 -12.26 -6.18
N GLY A 292 5.37 -13.44 -5.54
CA GLY A 292 4.88 -13.59 -4.18
C GLY A 292 4.85 -15.04 -3.74
N GLY A 293 4.47 -15.23 -2.47
CA GLY A 293 4.43 -16.54 -1.86
C GLY A 293 3.37 -17.44 -2.48
N LEU A 294 3.75 -18.67 -2.81
CA LEU A 294 2.82 -19.72 -3.23
C LEU A 294 2.42 -20.49 -1.97
N TRP A 295 1.12 -20.67 -1.69
CA TRP A 295 0.76 -21.75 -0.76
C TRP A 295 1.27 -23.06 -1.36
N GLY A 296 1.84 -23.92 -0.51
CA GLY A 296 2.26 -25.26 -0.88
C GLY A 296 1.21 -25.97 -1.73
N VAL A 297 1.71 -26.62 -2.79
CA VAL A 297 0.97 -27.57 -3.61
C VAL A 297 0.57 -28.76 -2.73
#